data_AF-A0A8H4AYX7-F1
#
_entry.id   AF-A0A8H4AYX7-F1
#
_cell.length_a   1.000
_cell.length_b   1.000
_cell.length_c   1.000
_cell.angle_alpha   90.00
_cell.angle_beta   90.00
_cell.angle_gamma   90.00
#
_symmetry.space_group_name_H-M   'P 1'
#
loop_
_entity.id
_entity.type
_entity.pdbx_description
1 polymer ?
#
loop_
_entity_poly.entity_id
_entity_poly.type
_entity_poly.pdbx_seq_one_letter_code
_entity_poly.pdbx_strand_id
1 'polypeptide(L)'
;MGDMAGIINVANCYQSGIGAEKDKYKAFIYYQKSAEMGHVIGTNYVGHCYQNGIGVEKDEQKAFIYYQKSAEKGDSKGMNHLGDYLDGIGIEKDEHKAFIITKNP
;
A
#
# COMPACT_ATOMS: atom_id res chain seq x y z
N MET A 1 22.33 -8.31 -6.56
CA MET A 1 20.87 -8.41 -6.37
C MET A 1 20.62 -8.47 -4.87
N GLY A 2 20.19 -7.36 -4.27
CA GLY A 2 19.72 -7.40 -2.88
C GLY A 2 18.45 -8.24 -2.83
N ASP A 3 18.34 -9.12 -1.84
CA ASP A 3 17.16 -9.96 -1.67
C ASP A 3 15.94 -9.06 -1.40
N MET A 4 15.08 -8.93 -2.41
CA MET A 4 13.88 -8.11 -2.36
C MET A 4 12.91 -8.61 -1.28
N ALA A 5 12.92 -9.91 -0.96
CA ALA A 5 12.14 -10.49 0.14
C ALA A 5 12.71 -10.07 1.50
N GLY A 6 14.03 -9.96 1.62
CA GLY A 6 14.72 -9.48 2.82
C GLY A 6 14.28 -8.08 3.25
N ILE A 7 14.07 -7.16 2.30
CA ILE A 7 13.62 -5.78 2.60
C ILE A 7 12.19 -5.76 3.16
N ILE A 8 11.29 -6.60 2.63
CA ILE A 8 9.93 -6.74 3.15
C ILE A 8 9.96 -7.37 4.56
N ASN A 9 10.82 -8.34 4.80
CA ASN A 9 10.96 -8.94 6.13
C ASN A 9 11.44 -7.92 7.16
N VAL A 10 12.42 -7.07 6.81
CA VAL A 10 12.87 -5.98 7.69
C VAL A 10 11.73 -5.01 7.98
N ALA A 11 10.94 -4.64 6.97
CA ALA A 11 9.77 -3.80 7.16
C ALA A 11 8.76 -4.43 8.14
N ASN A 12 8.45 -5.72 7.97
CA ASN A 12 7.55 -6.47 8.85
C ASN A 12 8.07 -6.55 10.29
N CYS A 13 9.40 -6.70 10.47
CA CYS A 13 10.04 -6.69 11.79
C CYS A 13 9.82 -5.34 12.49
N TYR A 14 10.06 -4.22 11.80
CA TYR A 14 9.81 -2.89 12.35
C TYR A 14 8.32 -2.64 12.60
N GLN A 15 7.41 -3.09 11.71
CA GLN A 15 5.97 -2.93 11.93
C GLN A 15 5.48 -3.70 13.16
N SER A 16 6.03 -4.90 13.39
CA SER A 16 5.56 -5.83 14.42
C SER A 16 6.37 -5.76 15.72
N GLY A 17 7.55 -5.15 15.72
CA GLY A 17 8.49 -5.18 16.84
C GLY A 17 9.21 -6.53 17.03
N ILE A 18 9.40 -7.30 15.95
CA ILE A 18 10.04 -8.63 16.02
C ILE A 18 11.54 -8.47 15.76
N GLY A 19 12.37 -8.75 16.76
CA GLY A 19 13.84 -8.65 16.66
C GLY A 19 14.38 -7.22 16.56
N ALA A 20 13.50 -6.21 16.53
CA ALA A 20 13.81 -4.79 16.58
C ALA A 20 12.68 -4.05 17.32
N GLU A 21 12.96 -2.85 17.82
CA GLU A 21 11.92 -1.99 18.38
C GLU A 21 10.86 -1.66 17.31
N LYS A 22 9.60 -1.67 17.72
CA LYS A 22 8.48 -1.38 16.82
C LYS A 22 8.55 0.06 16.34
N ASP A 23 8.66 0.24 15.02
CA ASP A 23 8.77 1.54 14.36
C ASP A 23 8.01 1.49 13.03
N LYS A 24 6.74 1.92 13.07
CA LYS A 24 5.88 1.91 11.88
C LYS A 24 6.40 2.83 10.78
N TYR A 25 7.04 3.95 11.14
CA TYR A 25 7.59 4.89 10.16
C TYR A 25 8.76 4.23 9.41
N LYS A 26 9.70 3.59 10.12
CA LYS A 26 10.76 2.80 9.46
C LYS A 26 10.18 1.69 8.60
N ALA A 27 9.18 0.96 9.07
CA ALA A 27 8.52 -0.07 8.27
C ALA A 27 8.02 0.49 6.92
N PHE A 28 7.32 1.63 6.96
CA PHE A 28 6.85 2.35 5.78
C PHE A 28 7.99 2.73 4.82
N ILE A 29 9.13 3.22 5.33
CA ILE A 29 10.30 3.54 4.51
C ILE A 29 10.86 2.31 3.79
N TYR A 30 10.94 1.15 4.46
CA TYR A 30 11.39 -0.09 3.82
C TYR A 30 10.39 -0.61 2.77
N TYR A 31 9.08 -0.50 3.02
CA TYR A 31 8.06 -0.82 1.99
C TYR A 31 8.19 0.09 0.77
N GLN A 32 8.38 1.40 0.96
CA GLN A 32 8.63 2.34 -0.15
C GLN A 32 9.86 1.97 -0.95
N LYS A 33 10.99 1.69 -0.27
CA LYS A 33 12.21 1.24 -0.93
C LYS A 33 11.98 -0.04 -1.76
N SER A 34 11.18 -0.97 -1.26
CA SER A 34 10.79 -2.18 -2.01
C SER A 34 9.98 -1.83 -3.27
N ALA A 35 9.00 -0.92 -3.15
CA ALA A 35 8.21 -0.44 -4.27
C ALA A 35 9.06 0.29 -5.34
N GLU A 36 10.02 1.12 -4.91
CA GLU A 36 10.95 1.85 -5.79
C GLU A 36 11.87 0.92 -6.60
N MET A 37 12.24 -0.23 -6.03
CA MET A 37 12.97 -1.28 -6.77
C MET A 37 12.07 -2.09 -7.71
N GLY A 38 10.80 -1.71 -7.85
CA GLY A 38 9.83 -2.35 -8.75
C GLY A 38 9.11 -3.56 -8.14
N HIS A 39 9.34 -3.89 -6.87
CA HIS A 39 8.75 -5.07 -6.25
C HIS A 39 7.25 -4.87 -6.02
N VAL A 40 6.47 -5.80 -6.56
CA VAL A 40 5.01 -5.75 -6.57
C VAL A 40 4.43 -5.80 -5.15
N ILE A 41 4.91 -6.74 -4.33
CA ILE A 41 4.46 -6.88 -2.94
C ILE A 41 4.79 -5.61 -2.13
N GLY A 42 5.92 -4.97 -2.38
CA GLY A 42 6.28 -3.70 -1.72
C GLY A 42 5.33 -2.58 -2.12
N THR A 43 4.98 -2.51 -3.40
CA THR A 43 3.99 -1.56 -3.93
C THR A 43 2.63 -1.72 -3.24
N ASN A 44 2.18 -2.97 -3.08
CA ASN A 44 0.94 -3.28 -2.35
C ASN A 44 1.00 -2.86 -0.87
N TYR A 45 2.11 -3.14 -0.16
CA TYR A 45 2.26 -2.75 1.24
C TYR A 45 2.29 -1.23 1.44
N VAL A 46 2.82 -0.46 0.48
CA VAL A 46 2.75 1.00 0.53
C VAL A 46 1.29 1.47 0.42
N GLY A 47 0.50 0.88 -0.48
CA GLY A 47 -0.94 1.14 -0.56
C GLY A 47 -1.66 0.85 0.75
N HIS A 48 -1.35 -0.30 1.36
CA HIS A 48 -1.89 -0.69 2.66
C HIS A 48 -1.49 0.27 3.80
N CYS A 49 -0.27 0.82 3.77
CA CYS A 49 0.16 1.80 4.76
C CYS A 49 -0.64 3.11 4.66
N TYR A 50 -0.88 3.61 3.45
CA TYR A 50 -1.70 4.80 3.23
C TYR A 50 -3.17 4.57 3.59
N GLN A 51 -3.73 3.40 3.30
CA GLN A 51 -5.12 3.07 3.68
C GLN A 51 -5.31 3.06 5.20
N ASN A 52 -4.34 2.54 5.95
CA ASN A 52 -4.47 2.31 7.39
C ASN A 52 -3.70 3.30 8.28
N GLY A 53 -3.03 4.29 7.69
CA GLY A 53 -2.18 5.23 8.42
C GLY A 53 -0.99 4.55 9.14
N ILE A 54 -0.37 3.53 8.54
CA ILE A 54 0.74 2.79 9.14
C ILE A 54 2.06 3.50 8.83
N GLY A 55 2.56 4.25 9.82
CA GLY A 55 3.84 4.94 9.67
C GLY A 55 3.80 6.14 8.73
N VAL A 56 2.62 6.47 8.20
CA VAL A 56 2.34 7.63 7.35
C VAL A 56 0.92 8.09 7.65
N GLU A 57 0.60 9.34 7.34
CA GLU A 57 -0.78 9.82 7.43
C GLU A 57 -1.68 9.02 6.49
N LYS A 58 -2.91 8.74 6.95
CA LYS A 58 -3.91 8.03 6.16
C LYS A 58 -4.26 8.85 4.92
N ASP A 59 -4.21 8.24 3.73
CA ASP A 59 -4.46 8.89 2.45
C ASP A 59 -5.06 7.89 1.45
N GLU A 60 -6.39 7.88 1.35
CA GLU A 60 -7.13 6.94 0.49
C GLU A 60 -6.80 7.13 -1.01
N GLN A 61 -6.48 8.35 -1.44
CA GLN A 61 -6.13 8.61 -2.84
C GLN A 61 -4.78 8.01 -3.19
N LYS A 62 -3.78 8.17 -2.30
CA LYS A 62 -2.49 7.50 -2.49
C LYS A 62 -2.64 5.99 -2.39
N ALA A 63 -3.41 5.48 -1.44
CA ALA A 63 -3.67 4.04 -1.32
C ALA A 63 -4.20 3.45 -2.64
N PHE A 64 -5.23 4.08 -3.21
CA PHE A 64 -5.79 3.72 -4.52
C PHE A 64 -4.72 3.69 -5.63
N ILE A 65 -3.90 4.75 -5.75
CA ILE A 65 -2.84 4.83 -6.76
C ILE A 65 -1.82 3.68 -6.62
N TYR A 66 -1.44 3.33 -5.39
CA TYR A 66 -0.49 2.23 -5.16
C TYR A 66 -1.13 0.86 -5.43
N TYR A 67 -2.41 0.66 -5.10
CA TYR A 67 -3.12 -0.58 -5.46
C TYR A 67 -3.29 -0.72 -6.97
N GLN A 68 -3.62 0.37 -7.67
CA GLN A 68 -3.66 0.40 -9.14
C GLN A 68 -2.32 -0.01 -9.75
N LYS A 69 -1.21 0.59 -9.31
CA LYS A 69 0.15 0.22 -9.77
C LYS A 69 0.49 -1.25 -9.48
N SER A 70 0.01 -1.80 -8.37
CA SER A 70 0.22 -3.20 -8.02
C SER A 70 -0.60 -4.13 -8.93
N ALA A 71 -1.86 -3.79 -9.17
CA ALA A 71 -2.78 -4.50 -10.07
C ALA A 71 -2.27 -4.52 -11.51
N GLU A 72 -1.78 -3.39 -12.03
CA GLU A 72 -1.18 -3.28 -13.37
C GLU A 72 0.04 -4.20 -13.56
N LYS A 73 0.72 -4.57 -12.48
CA LYS A 73 1.84 -5.51 -12.48
C LYS A 73 1.42 -6.97 -12.21
N GLY A 74 0.12 -7.25 -12.18
CA GLY A 74 -0.43 -8.59 -12.00
C GLY A 74 -0.53 -9.07 -10.55
N ASP A 75 -0.45 -8.17 -9.56
CA ASP A 75 -0.67 -8.55 -8.16
C ASP A 75 -2.14 -8.89 -7.89
N SER A 76 -2.43 -10.11 -7.45
CA SER A 76 -3.79 -10.49 -7.08
C SER A 76 -4.31 -9.70 -5.88
N LYS A 77 -3.44 -9.34 -4.94
CA LYS A 77 -3.83 -8.51 -3.78
C LYS A 77 -4.12 -7.07 -4.20
N GLY A 78 -3.25 -6.48 -5.00
CA GLY A 78 -3.48 -5.18 -5.64
C GLY A 78 -4.77 -5.13 -6.43
N MET A 79 -5.08 -6.16 -7.23
CA MET A 79 -6.33 -6.26 -7.98
C MET A 79 -7.55 -6.34 -7.06
N ASN A 80 -7.50 -7.14 -6.00
CA ASN A 80 -8.59 -7.24 -5.03
C ASN A 80 -8.84 -5.92 -4.31
N HIS A 81 -7.78 -5.29 -3.80
CA HIS A 81 -7.89 -3.99 -3.15
C HIS A 81 -8.41 -2.93 -4.13
N LEU A 82 -7.91 -2.89 -5.37
CA LEU A 82 -8.44 -1.97 -6.37
C LEU A 82 -9.94 -2.22 -6.63
N GLY A 83 -10.36 -3.49 -6.72
CA GLY A 83 -11.76 -3.88 -6.81
C GLY A 83 -12.59 -3.35 -5.65
N ASP A 84 -12.14 -3.53 -4.41
CA ASP A 84 -12.83 -3.03 -3.21
C ASP A 84 -13.02 -1.50 -3.24
N TYR A 85 -12.05 -0.75 -3.77
CA TYR A 85 -12.17 0.70 -3.92
C TYR A 85 -13.15 1.10 -5.04
N LEU A 86 -13.15 0.37 -6.15
CA LEU A 86 -14.05 0.62 -7.29
C LEU A 86 -15.50 0.24 -6.98
N ASP A 87 -15.70 -0.85 -6.23
CA ASP A 87 -17.00 -1.34 -5.78
C ASP A 87 -17.55 -0.56 -4.57
N GLY A 88 -16.78 0.40 -4.05
CA GLY A 88 -17.17 1.25 -2.92
C GLY A 88 -17.22 0.50 -1.57
N ILE A 89 -16.58 -0.66 -1.48
CA ILE A 89 -16.48 -1.47 -0.25
C ILE A 89 -15.35 -0.95 0.66
N GLY A 90 -14.34 -0.27 0.12
CA GLY A 90 -13.17 0.22 0.85
C GLY A 90 -13.19 1.69 1.28
N ILE A 91 -14.16 2.49 0.83
CA ILE A 91 -14.23 3.93 1.12
C ILE A 91 -15.35 4.13 2.15
N GLU A 92 -15.00 4.52 3.38
CA GLU A 92 -15.99 5.00 4.34
C GLU A 92 -16.91 6.01 3.66
N LYS A 93 -18.20 5.92 3.96
CA LYS A 93 -19.31 6.66 3.35
C LYS A 93 -19.24 8.20 3.53
N ASP A 94 -18.06 8.75 3.78
CA ASP A 94 -17.80 10.18 3.97
C ASP A 94 -17.28 10.81 2.67
N GLU A 95 -18.15 11.61 2.07
CA GLU A 95 -17.96 12.74 1.12
C GLU A 95 -17.06 12.61 -0.13
N HIS A 96 -16.20 11.59 -0.28
CA HIS A 96 -15.27 11.46 -1.40
C HIS A 96 -15.80 10.63 -2.59
N LYS A 97 -17.07 10.19 -2.54
CA LYS A 97 -17.78 9.53 -3.65
C LYS A 97 -17.59 10.21 -5.01
N ALA A 98 -17.36 11.52 -5.02
CA ALA A 98 -17.31 12.31 -6.23
C ALA A 98 -16.02 12.18 -7.06
N PHE A 99 -14.88 11.71 -6.51
CA PHE A 99 -13.62 11.88 -7.24
C PHE A 99 -13.18 10.68 -8.09
N ILE A 100 -13.49 9.44 -7.69
CA ILE A 100 -13.04 8.24 -8.42
C ILE A 100 -13.88 7.99 -9.69
N ILE A 101 -15.17 8.35 -9.69
CA ILE A 101 -16.07 8.08 -10.82
C ILE A 101 -15.97 9.14 -11.94
N THR A 102 -15.38 10.32 -11.71
CA THR A 102 -15.44 11.44 -12.67
C THR A 102 -14.30 11.54 -13.68
N LYS A 103 -13.37 10.57 -13.76
CA LYS A 103 -12.23 10.63 -14.71
C LYS A 103 -12.04 9.40 -15.59
N ASN A 104 -13.13 8.89 -16.15
CA ASN A 104 -13.06 8.02 -17.32
C ASN A 104 -14.14 8.45 -18.34
N PRO A 105 -13.84 9.37 -19.28
CA PRO A 105 -14.72 9.67 -20.40
C PRO A 105 -14.78 8.51 -21.41
#